data_AF-A0A3D0W266-F1
#
_entry.id   AF-A0A3D0W266-F1
#
_cell.length_a   1.000
_cell.length_b   1.000
_cell.length_c   1.000
_cell.angle_alpha   90.00
_cell.angle_beta   90.00
_cell.angle_gamma   90.00
#
_symmetry.space_group_name_H-M   'P 1'
#
loop_
_entity.id
_entity.type
_entity.pdbx_description
1 polymer ?
#
loop_
_entity_poly.entity_id
_entity_poly.type
_entity_poly.pdbx_seq_one_letter_code
_entity_poly.pdbx_strand_id
1 'polypeptide(L)'
;MRIEDDRKLDFSDVLIRPKRSTLASRKNVDLMREYQFKHSQKTWKGVPIMASNMDGVGTIEIALALQKHALFTCFVKSYTLEQLEKFQNELNPQYYAVSTGTNALDYEKLVLILKTFKNIQFICIDVANGYSEHFGDFVEKVRKAYPEHIIIAGNVVTADMTQELILRGADIVKVGIGPGSVCT
;
A
#
# COMPACT_ATOMS: atom_id res chain seq x y z
N MET A 1 -8.39 -19.25 -23.00
CA MET A 1 -7.70 -17.98 -23.31
C MET A 1 -8.75 -17.02 -23.86
N ARG A 2 -8.99 -15.89 -23.19
CA ARG A 2 -9.91 -14.84 -23.66
C ARG A 2 -9.08 -13.81 -24.40
N ILE A 3 -9.47 -13.51 -25.64
CA ILE A 3 -8.85 -12.42 -26.40
C ILE A 3 -9.64 -11.16 -26.09
N GLU A 4 -8.94 -10.09 -25.75
CA GLU A 4 -9.53 -8.78 -25.52
C GLU A 4 -9.02 -7.82 -26.59
N ASP A 5 -9.93 -7.31 -27.42
CA ASP A 5 -9.60 -6.42 -28.53
C ASP A 5 -9.61 -4.93 -28.14
N ASP A 6 -9.99 -4.64 -26.89
CA ASP A 6 -10.07 -3.27 -26.38
C ASP A 6 -8.68 -2.65 -26.27
N ARG A 7 -8.56 -1.40 -26.74
CA ARG A 7 -7.33 -0.61 -26.59
C ARG A 7 -7.03 -0.41 -25.10
N LYS A 8 -5.82 -0.77 -24.68
CA LYS A 8 -5.27 -0.47 -23.36
C LYS A 8 -4.53 0.87 -23.43
N LEU A 9 -4.76 1.72 -22.43
CA LEU A 9 -4.24 3.09 -22.38
C LEU A 9 -3.16 3.19 -21.29
N ASP A 10 -2.13 3.97 -21.56
CA ASP A 10 -1.13 4.43 -20.59
C ASP A 10 -1.36 5.92 -20.24
N PHE A 11 -0.60 6.46 -19.28
CA PHE A 11 -0.66 7.86 -18.90
C PHE A 11 -0.35 8.81 -20.06
N SER A 12 0.51 8.40 -21.00
CA SER A 12 0.90 9.20 -22.18
C SER A 12 -0.19 9.25 -23.26
N ASP A 13 -1.19 8.37 -23.21
CA ASP A 13 -2.29 8.33 -24.18
C ASP A 13 -3.39 9.37 -23.90
N VAL A 14 -3.40 9.99 -22.72
CA VAL A 14 -4.55 10.78 -22.24
C VAL A 14 -4.16 12.15 -21.68
N LEU A 15 -5.11 13.09 -21.73
CA LEU A 15 -5.03 14.41 -21.09
C LEU A 15 -6.31 14.70 -20.31
N ILE A 16 -6.20 15.48 -19.22
CA ILE A 16 -7.36 15.96 -18.48
C ILE A 16 -7.92 17.21 -19.16
N ARG A 17 -9.15 17.15 -19.66
CA ARG A 17 -9.84 18.31 -20.25
C ARG A 17 -10.18 19.35 -19.16
N PRO A 18 -9.75 20.61 -19.28
CA PRO A 18 -10.13 21.67 -18.35
C PRO A 18 -11.65 21.84 -18.26
N LYS A 19 -12.15 22.20 -17.08
CA LYS A 19 -13.55 22.53 -16.81
C LYS A 19 -13.65 23.89 -16.11
N ARG A 20 -14.79 24.57 -16.26
CA ARG A 20 -15.07 25.81 -15.54
C ARG A 20 -14.99 25.55 -14.03
N SER A 21 -14.25 26.39 -13.30
CA SER A 21 -14.03 26.26 -11.86
C SER A 21 -14.37 27.56 -11.15
N THR A 22 -14.85 27.46 -9.92
CA THR A 22 -15.04 28.59 -9.00
C THR A 22 -13.82 28.86 -8.14
N LEU A 23 -12.78 28.01 -8.20
CA LEU A 23 -11.55 28.19 -7.44
C LEU A 23 -10.73 29.35 -8.02
N ALA A 24 -10.48 30.36 -7.19
CA ALA A 24 -9.67 31.53 -7.56
C ALA A 24 -8.15 31.28 -7.43
N SER A 25 -7.73 30.25 -6.69
CA SER A 25 -6.32 29.95 -6.44
C SER A 25 -6.08 28.47 -6.18
N ARG A 26 -4.90 27.98 -6.59
CA ARG A 26 -4.40 26.62 -6.30
C ARG A 26 -4.24 26.37 -4.80
N LYS A 27 -4.01 27.41 -4.00
CA LYS A 27 -3.92 27.31 -2.53
C LYS A 27 -5.22 26.84 -1.86
N ASN A 28 -6.35 26.97 -2.56
CA ASN A 28 -7.66 26.59 -2.05
C ASN A 28 -8.01 25.12 -2.36
N VAL A 29 -7.09 24.36 -2.98
CA VAL A 29 -7.27 22.95 -3.27
C VAL A 29 -6.91 22.14 -2.03
N ASP A 30 -7.84 21.33 -1.54
CA ASP A 30 -7.56 20.34 -0.51
C ASP A 30 -7.13 19.01 -1.16
N LEU A 31 -5.97 18.51 -0.75
CA LEU A 31 -5.41 17.23 -1.21
C LEU A 31 -5.70 16.09 -0.24
N MET A 32 -6.21 16.40 0.96
CA MET A 32 -6.50 15.41 1.98
C MET A 32 -7.69 14.57 1.55
N ARG A 33 -7.59 13.26 1.77
CA ARG A 33 -8.66 12.30 1.58
C ARG A 33 -8.94 11.60 2.89
N GLU A 34 -10.20 11.23 3.08
CA GLU A 34 -10.66 10.42 4.20
C GLU A 34 -11.29 9.14 3.63
N TYR A 35 -10.84 7.99 4.13
CA TYR A 35 -11.30 6.67 3.71
C TYR A 35 -11.69 5.84 4.92
N GLN A 36 -12.84 5.18 4.85
CA GLN A 36 -13.20 4.08 5.74
C GLN A 36 -12.91 2.76 5.03
N PHE A 37 -12.11 1.90 5.65
CA PHE A 37 -11.67 0.65 5.04
C PHE A 37 -12.63 -0.50 5.31
N LYS A 38 -12.85 -1.34 4.29
CA LYS A 38 -13.91 -2.36 4.27
C LYS A 38 -13.78 -3.43 5.35
N HIS A 39 -12.57 -3.91 5.63
CA HIS A 39 -12.38 -5.06 6.53
C HIS A 39 -11.88 -4.61 7.89
N SER A 40 -10.89 -3.73 7.92
CA SER A 40 -10.39 -3.19 9.19
C SER A 40 -11.37 -2.27 9.91
N GLN A 41 -12.38 -1.74 9.20
CA GLN A 41 -13.35 -0.74 9.69
C GLN A 41 -12.73 0.58 10.17
N LYS A 42 -11.40 0.73 10.05
CA LYS A 42 -10.68 1.93 10.43
C LYS A 42 -10.89 3.04 9.41
N THR A 43 -10.79 4.27 9.90
CA THR A 43 -10.77 5.47 9.07
C THR A 43 -9.35 6.03 9.02
N TRP A 44 -8.90 6.40 7.83
CA TRP A 44 -7.63 7.08 7.63
C TRP A 44 -7.82 8.39 6.89
N LYS A 45 -7.04 9.40 7.29
CA LYS A 45 -7.03 10.71 6.68
C LYS A 45 -5.60 11.15 6.36
N GLY A 46 -5.35 11.56 5.13
CA GLY A 46 -4.02 11.97 4.67
C GLY A 46 -3.98 12.34 3.20
N VAL A 47 -2.80 12.70 2.70
CA VAL A 47 -2.54 12.89 1.27
C VAL A 47 -2.25 11.50 0.68
N PRO A 48 -3.06 11.00 -0.28
CA PRO A 48 -3.00 9.61 -0.74
C PRO A 48 -1.87 9.39 -1.76
N ILE A 49 -0.65 9.75 -1.38
CA ILE A 49 0.58 9.51 -2.14
C ILE A 49 1.49 8.65 -1.26
N MET A 50 1.91 7.50 -1.80
CA MET A 50 2.68 6.49 -1.09
C MET A 50 4.07 6.36 -1.69
N ALA A 51 5.12 6.46 -0.88
CA ALA A 51 6.45 6.01 -1.27
C ALA A 51 6.48 4.47 -1.35
N SER A 52 7.02 3.95 -2.45
CA SER A 52 7.12 2.51 -2.71
C SER A 52 8.03 1.80 -1.71
N ASN A 53 7.70 0.55 -1.39
CA ASN A 53 8.49 -0.36 -0.54
C ASN A 53 9.76 -0.90 -1.21
N MET A 54 10.43 -0.07 -2.00
CA MET A 54 11.66 -0.38 -2.73
C MET A 54 12.89 0.10 -1.97
N ASP A 55 14.01 -0.58 -2.15
CA ASP A 55 15.29 -0.15 -1.60
C ASP A 55 15.65 1.26 -2.10
N GLY A 56 16.08 2.12 -1.16
CA GLY A 56 16.36 3.54 -1.43
C GLY A 56 15.13 4.46 -1.51
N VAL A 57 13.90 3.92 -1.45
CA VAL A 57 12.65 4.70 -1.47
C VAL A 57 11.85 4.51 -0.19
N GLY A 58 11.54 3.26 0.18
CA GLY A 58 10.75 2.92 1.35
C GLY A 58 11.56 2.98 2.64
N THR A 59 12.33 4.05 2.86
CA THR A 59 13.24 4.18 4.00
C THR A 59 12.62 5.01 5.14
N ILE A 60 13.16 4.86 6.35
CA ILE A 60 12.76 5.62 7.54
C ILE A 60 12.97 7.12 7.31
N GLU A 61 14.07 7.52 6.68
CA GLU A 61 14.37 8.92 6.38
C GLU A 61 13.31 9.54 5.45
N ILE A 62 12.89 8.77 4.42
CA ILE A 62 11.78 9.19 3.55
C ILE A 62 10.47 9.28 4.34
N ALA A 63 10.15 8.31 5.21
CA ALA A 63 8.96 8.38 6.04
C ALA A 63 8.95 9.60 6.96
N LEU A 64 10.06 9.91 7.64
CA LEU A 64 10.19 11.08 8.50
C LEU A 64 10.03 12.41 7.73
N ALA A 65 10.45 12.44 6.45
CA ALA A 65 10.24 13.59 5.58
C ALA A 65 8.79 13.71 5.10
N LEU A 66 8.20 12.61 4.62
CA LEU A 66 6.87 12.58 4.02
C LEU A 66 5.74 12.76 5.03
N GLN A 67 5.88 12.22 6.24
CA GLN A 67 4.84 12.34 7.28
C GLN A 67 4.57 13.79 7.69
N LYS A 68 5.55 14.70 7.53
CA LYS A 68 5.38 16.15 7.77
C LYS A 68 4.35 16.80 6.85
N HIS A 69 4.06 16.14 5.73
CA HIS A 69 3.09 16.56 4.73
C HIS A 69 1.86 15.65 4.67
N ALA A 70 1.68 14.74 5.66
CA ALA A 70 0.66 13.70 5.66
C ALA A 70 0.71 12.76 4.44
N LEU A 71 1.90 12.61 3.82
CA LEU A 71 2.17 11.58 2.82
C LEU A 71 2.57 10.28 3.52
N PHE A 72 2.45 9.17 2.79
CA PHE A 72 2.56 7.82 3.32
C PHE A 72 3.81 7.11 2.80
N THR A 73 4.38 6.18 3.57
CA THR A 73 5.53 5.36 3.14
C THR A 73 5.29 3.87 3.39
N CYS A 74 5.39 3.05 2.35
CA CYS A 74 5.48 1.60 2.53
C CYS A 74 6.96 1.25 2.77
N PHE A 75 7.30 0.70 3.94
CA PHE A 75 8.70 0.40 4.25
C PHE A 75 9.22 -0.78 3.45
N VAL A 76 10.52 -0.77 3.16
CA VAL A 76 11.22 -1.97 2.69
C VAL A 76 11.08 -3.09 3.73
N LYS A 77 10.88 -4.31 3.25
CA LYS A 77 10.71 -5.48 4.13
C LYS A 77 11.99 -5.91 4.86
N SER A 78 13.14 -5.34 4.49
CA SER A 78 14.46 -5.69 5.01
C SER A 78 14.77 -5.10 6.38
N TYR A 79 14.06 -4.07 6.86
CA TYR A 79 14.30 -3.45 8.17
C TYR A 79 14.28 -4.43 9.34
N THR A 80 15.28 -4.35 10.22
CA THR A 80 15.33 -5.13 11.47
C THR A 80 14.48 -4.49 12.57
N LEU A 81 14.19 -5.24 13.64
CA LEU A 81 13.47 -4.69 14.80
C LEU A 81 14.24 -3.55 15.45
N GLU A 82 15.55 -3.70 15.62
CA GLU A 82 16.41 -2.67 16.22
C GLU A 82 16.36 -1.35 15.43
N GLN A 83 16.33 -1.45 14.09
CA GLN A 83 16.21 -0.27 13.22
C GLN A 83 14.86 0.43 13.41
N LEU A 84 13.76 -0.33 13.50
CA LEU A 84 12.44 0.27 13.75
C LEU A 84 12.32 0.83 15.18
N GLU A 85 12.89 0.14 16.16
CA GLU A 85 12.85 0.52 17.58
C GLU A 85 13.55 1.86 17.82
N LYS A 86 14.67 2.09 17.14
CA LYS A 86 15.42 3.35 17.22
C LYS A 86 14.59 4.58 16.88
N PHE A 87 13.64 4.45 15.94
CA PHE A 87 12.82 5.56 15.43
C PHE A 87 11.35 5.47 15.82
N GLN A 88 10.97 4.53 16.70
CA GLN A 88 9.57 4.25 17.03
C GLN A 88 8.81 5.48 17.57
N ASN A 89 9.51 6.38 18.26
CA ASN A 89 8.94 7.59 18.85
C ASN A 89 8.83 8.75 17.84
N GLU A 90 9.58 8.69 16.75
CA GLU A 90 9.59 9.73 15.70
C GLU A 90 8.62 9.41 14.56
N LEU A 91 8.39 8.11 14.31
CA LEU A 91 7.52 7.63 13.26
C LEU A 91 6.05 7.73 13.65
N ASN A 92 5.26 8.39 12.82
CA ASN A 92 3.82 8.42 12.99
C ASN A 92 3.16 7.18 12.36
N PRO A 93 2.53 6.28 13.15
CA PRO A 93 1.92 5.05 12.66
C PRO A 93 0.76 5.24 11.68
N GLN A 94 0.25 6.46 11.53
CA GLN A 94 -0.76 6.79 10.52
C GLN A 94 -0.19 6.84 9.10
N TYR A 95 1.12 7.02 8.93
CA TYR A 95 1.74 7.36 7.65
C TYR A 95 2.77 6.34 7.17
N TYR A 96 2.76 5.12 7.70
CA TYR A 96 3.57 4.05 7.14
C TYR A 96 2.93 2.67 7.23
N ALA A 97 3.39 1.77 6.36
CA ALA A 97 3.09 0.34 6.40
C ALA A 97 4.38 -0.46 6.53
N VAL A 98 4.31 -1.58 7.25
CA VAL A 98 5.38 -2.60 7.23
C VAL A 98 5.10 -3.60 6.12
N SER A 99 6.11 -3.92 5.32
CA SER A 99 5.95 -4.79 4.16
C SER A 99 6.37 -6.23 4.43
N THR A 100 5.72 -7.18 3.75
CA THR A 100 6.03 -8.61 3.81
C THR A 100 5.83 -9.27 2.44
N GLY A 101 6.53 -10.38 2.20
CA GLY A 101 6.22 -11.32 1.12
C GLY A 101 5.35 -12.48 1.63
N THR A 102 5.29 -13.59 0.89
CA THR A 102 4.48 -14.76 1.27
C THR A 102 5.28 -15.91 1.90
N ASN A 103 6.61 -15.84 1.88
CA ASN A 103 7.45 -16.91 2.43
C ASN A 103 7.39 -16.92 3.98
N ALA A 104 7.77 -18.06 4.57
CA ALA A 104 7.67 -18.28 6.02
C ALA A 104 8.50 -17.27 6.83
N LEU A 105 9.73 -16.97 6.39
CA LEU A 105 10.63 -16.04 7.08
C LEU A 105 10.08 -14.60 7.10
N ASP A 106 9.55 -14.13 5.97
CA ASP A 106 8.93 -12.82 5.84
C ASP A 106 7.68 -12.71 6.75
N TYR A 107 6.91 -13.80 6.87
CA TYR A 107 5.75 -13.85 7.75
C TYR A 107 6.14 -13.88 9.24
N GLU A 108 7.12 -14.69 9.63
CA GLU A 108 7.65 -14.72 11.00
C GLU A 108 8.18 -13.35 11.43
N LYS A 109 8.90 -12.68 10.53
CA LYS A 109 9.38 -11.32 10.76
C LYS A 109 8.25 -10.32 10.94
N LEU A 110 7.21 -10.37 10.09
CA LEU A 110 6.01 -9.54 10.25
C LEU A 110 5.36 -9.77 11.61
N VAL A 111 5.18 -11.02 12.01
CA VAL A 111 4.60 -11.39 13.31
C VAL A 111 5.42 -10.79 14.46
N LEU A 112 6.74 -10.89 14.38
CA LEU A 112 7.63 -10.34 15.39
C LEU A 112 7.50 -8.80 15.47
N ILE A 113 7.50 -8.11 14.33
CA ILE A 113 7.34 -6.65 14.26
C ILE A 113 6.00 -6.21 14.86
N LEU A 114 4.87 -6.80 14.45
CA LEU A 114 3.54 -6.43 14.94
C LEU A 114 3.31 -6.86 16.40
N LYS A 115 4.05 -7.88 16.87
CA LYS A 115 4.05 -8.24 18.29
C LYS A 115 4.73 -7.16 19.13
N THR A 116 5.84 -6.60 18.66
CA THR A 116 6.63 -5.58 19.35
C THR A 116 5.99 -4.19 19.25
N PHE A 117 5.59 -3.76 18.06
CA PHE A 117 5.09 -2.41 17.79
C PHE A 117 3.56 -2.40 17.61
N LYS A 118 2.84 -2.27 18.73
CA LYS A 118 1.36 -2.34 18.75
C LYS A 118 0.65 -1.17 18.07
N ASN A 119 1.35 -0.07 17.85
CA ASN A 119 0.80 1.12 17.22
C ASN A 119 0.74 1.01 15.68
N ILE A 120 1.46 0.06 15.07
CA ILE A 120 1.45 -0.15 13.62
C ILE A 120 0.03 -0.54 13.17
N GLN A 121 -0.48 0.15 12.15
CA GLN A 121 -1.85 -0.06 11.68
C GLN A 121 -1.93 -0.70 10.29
N PHE A 122 -0.89 -0.55 9.47
CA PHE A 122 -0.89 -0.95 8.07
C PHE A 122 0.10 -2.07 7.79
N ILE A 123 -0.35 -3.05 7.00
CA ILE A 123 0.46 -4.16 6.49
C ILE A 123 0.44 -4.09 4.96
N CYS A 124 1.61 -4.10 4.34
CA CYS A 124 1.75 -4.18 2.89
C CYS A 124 2.24 -5.58 2.48
N ILE A 125 1.36 -6.38 1.90
CA ILE A 125 1.70 -7.70 1.36
C ILE A 125 2.01 -7.53 -0.13
N ASP A 126 3.27 -7.73 -0.49
CA ASP A 126 3.76 -7.40 -1.83
C ASP A 126 4.44 -8.60 -2.50
N VAL A 127 3.91 -8.97 -3.67
CA VAL A 127 4.49 -9.96 -4.58
C VAL A 127 4.40 -9.48 -6.03
N ALA A 128 5.31 -9.98 -6.87
CA ALA A 128 5.29 -9.65 -8.30
C ALA A 128 4.03 -10.16 -9.03
N ASN A 129 3.53 -11.32 -8.65
CA ASN A 129 2.34 -11.94 -9.24
C ASN A 129 1.25 -12.18 -8.19
N GLY A 130 0.31 -11.24 -8.08
CA GLY A 130 -0.85 -11.33 -7.21
C GLY A 130 -1.95 -12.29 -7.69
N TYR A 131 -1.79 -12.95 -8.84
CA TYR A 131 -2.76 -13.91 -9.40
C TYR A 131 -2.57 -15.34 -8.91
N SER A 132 -1.57 -15.59 -8.07
CA SER A 132 -1.35 -16.90 -7.49
C SER A 132 -2.39 -17.18 -6.40
N GLU A 133 -3.02 -18.36 -6.43
CA GLU A 133 -3.90 -18.86 -5.36
C GLU A 133 -3.22 -18.76 -3.99
N HIS A 134 -1.93 -19.12 -3.95
CA HIS A 134 -1.10 -19.04 -2.74
C HIS A 134 -1.01 -17.61 -2.17
N PHE A 135 -0.98 -16.59 -3.03
CA PHE A 135 -0.98 -15.20 -2.58
C PHE A 135 -2.33 -14.81 -1.97
N GLY A 136 -3.42 -15.21 -2.62
CA GLY A 136 -4.76 -15.04 -2.09
C GLY A 136 -4.92 -15.69 -0.71
N ASP A 137 -4.52 -16.95 -0.57
CA ASP A 137 -4.56 -17.70 0.69
C ASP A 137 -3.75 -17.00 1.78
N PHE A 138 -2.61 -16.42 1.41
CA PHE A 138 -1.77 -15.66 2.34
C PHE A 138 -2.45 -14.36 2.79
N VAL A 139 -3.10 -13.62 1.90
CA VAL A 139 -3.89 -12.42 2.26
C VAL A 139 -4.99 -12.78 3.26
N GLU A 140 -5.72 -13.86 3.01
CA GLU A 140 -6.78 -14.33 3.91
C GLU A 140 -6.21 -14.77 5.27
N LYS A 141 -5.08 -15.48 5.27
CA LYS A 141 -4.36 -15.86 6.49
C LYS A 141 -3.96 -14.63 7.31
N VAL A 142 -3.39 -13.60 6.68
CA VAL A 142 -2.98 -12.36 7.36
C VAL A 142 -4.21 -11.61 7.89
N ARG A 143 -5.29 -11.51 7.13
CA ARG A 143 -6.56 -10.91 7.61
C ARG A 143 -7.08 -11.63 8.86
N LYS A 144 -7.13 -12.96 8.85
CA LYS A 144 -7.59 -13.76 10.01
C LYS A 144 -6.74 -13.50 11.26
N ALA A 145 -5.42 -13.37 11.09
CA ALA A 145 -4.51 -13.11 12.20
C ALA A 145 -4.56 -11.64 12.70
N TYR A 146 -4.84 -10.69 11.81
CA TYR A 146 -4.78 -9.25 12.08
C TYR A 146 -6.07 -8.54 11.64
N PRO A 147 -7.23 -8.84 12.27
CA PRO A 147 -8.54 -8.40 11.80
C PRO A 147 -8.71 -6.87 11.80
N GLU A 148 -8.01 -6.14 12.65
CA GLU A 148 -8.08 -4.68 12.75
C GLU A 148 -7.00 -3.93 11.97
N HIS A 149 -6.06 -4.63 11.33
CA HIS A 149 -5.02 -3.98 10.52
C HIS A 149 -5.54 -3.64 9.13
N ILE A 150 -5.08 -2.53 8.58
CA ILE A 150 -5.38 -2.12 7.21
C ILE A 150 -4.41 -2.88 6.29
N ILE A 151 -4.95 -3.70 5.40
CA ILE A 151 -4.14 -4.58 4.55
C ILE A 151 -4.08 -4.01 3.13
N ILE A 152 -2.87 -3.69 2.69
CA ILE A 152 -2.53 -3.39 1.29
C ILE A 152 -2.03 -4.71 0.66
N ALA A 153 -2.58 -5.11 -0.48
CA ALA A 153 -2.18 -6.35 -1.16
C ALA A 153 -2.07 -6.17 -2.68
N GLY A 154 -1.00 -6.68 -3.28
CA GLY A 154 -0.87 -6.77 -4.74
C GLY A 154 0.43 -7.46 -5.19
N ASN A 155 0.76 -7.50 -6.49
CA ASN A 155 0.16 -6.67 -7.56
C ASN A 155 -0.78 -7.41 -8.52
N VAL A 156 -1.78 -6.67 -9.00
CA VAL A 156 -2.76 -7.14 -10.01
C VAL A 156 -3.02 -6.07 -11.06
N VAL A 157 -3.64 -6.41 -12.19
CA VAL A 157 -4.01 -5.46 -13.26
C VAL A 157 -5.43 -5.65 -13.78
N THR A 158 -6.21 -6.60 -13.24
CA THR A 158 -7.57 -6.89 -13.69
C THR A 158 -8.59 -6.72 -12.56
N ALA A 159 -9.83 -6.43 -12.96
CA ALA A 159 -10.95 -6.26 -12.05
C ALA A 159 -11.24 -7.52 -11.24
N ASP A 160 -11.20 -8.70 -11.87
CA ASP A 160 -11.53 -9.97 -11.21
C ASP A 160 -10.58 -10.24 -10.04
N MET A 161 -9.27 -10.11 -10.26
CA MET A 161 -8.29 -10.35 -9.19
C MET A 161 -8.34 -9.24 -8.13
N THR A 162 -8.71 -8.01 -8.51
CA THR A 162 -8.94 -6.93 -7.55
C THR A 162 -10.12 -7.26 -6.62
N GLN A 163 -11.22 -7.77 -7.17
CA GLN A 163 -12.39 -8.21 -6.39
C GLN A 163 -12.03 -9.38 -5.49
N GLU A 164 -11.28 -10.36 -6.01
CA GLU A 164 -10.86 -11.52 -5.23
C GLU A 164 -10.00 -11.13 -4.02
N LEU A 165 -8.98 -10.29 -4.21
CA LEU A 165 -8.14 -9.82 -3.10
C LEU A 165 -8.95 -9.06 -2.05
N ILE A 166 -9.92 -8.24 -2.49
CA ILE A 166 -10.85 -7.58 -1.56
C ILE A 166 -11.68 -8.63 -0.83
N LEU A 167 -12.24 -9.65 -1.49
CA LEU A 167 -13.03 -10.69 -0.82
C LEU A 167 -12.20 -11.51 0.17
N ARG A 168 -10.92 -11.75 -0.13
CA ARG A 168 -9.97 -12.44 0.74
C ARG A 168 -9.47 -11.58 1.91
N GLY A 169 -9.79 -10.29 1.95
CA GLY A 169 -9.59 -9.45 3.13
C GLY A 169 -8.64 -8.26 2.96
N ALA A 170 -8.17 -7.96 1.74
CA ALA A 170 -7.45 -6.72 1.46
C ALA A 170 -8.36 -5.50 1.59
N ASP A 171 -7.88 -4.43 2.21
CA ASP A 171 -8.55 -3.13 2.26
C ASP A 171 -8.17 -2.26 1.06
N ILE A 172 -6.91 -2.38 0.61
CA ILE A 172 -6.33 -1.62 -0.49
C ILE A 172 -5.67 -2.62 -1.45
N VAL A 173 -5.97 -2.52 -2.74
CA VAL A 173 -5.34 -3.37 -3.77
C VAL A 173 -4.30 -2.56 -4.53
N LYS A 174 -3.06 -3.07 -4.61
CA LYS A 174 -1.96 -2.46 -5.37
C LYS A 174 -2.02 -2.89 -6.84
N VAL A 175 -2.15 -1.91 -7.73
CA VAL A 175 -2.38 -2.15 -9.18
C VAL A 175 -1.13 -1.81 -9.99
N GLY A 176 -0.70 -2.72 -10.86
CA GLY A 176 0.38 -2.51 -11.82
C GLY A 176 1.35 -3.68 -11.90
N ILE A 177 1.54 -4.23 -13.10
CA ILE A 177 2.54 -5.26 -13.40
C ILE A 177 3.28 -4.80 -14.65
N GLY A 178 4.58 -4.56 -14.53
CA GLY A 178 5.40 -4.04 -15.63
C GLY A 178 5.55 -2.51 -15.81
N PRO A 179 4.77 -1.59 -15.20
CA PRO A 179 4.90 -0.15 -15.51
C PRO A 179 6.04 0.55 -14.76
N GLY A 180 6.81 -0.17 -13.94
CA GLY A 180 7.87 0.42 -13.13
C GLY A 180 9.05 0.88 -13.98
N SER A 181 9.65 2.01 -13.63
CA SER A 181 10.77 2.61 -14.39
C SER A 181 12.01 1.71 -14.52
N VAL A 182 12.20 0.79 -13.57
CA VAL A 182 13.29 -0.20 -13.55
C VAL A 182 12.78 -1.64 -13.73
N CYS A 183 11.51 -1.81 -14.07
CA CYS A 183 10.94 -3.12 -14.38
C CYS A 183 11.36 -3.54 -15.80
N THR A 184 11.67 -4.82 -15.98
CA THR A 184 12.00 -5.43 -17.27
C THR A 184 11.02 -6.53 -17.61
#